data_AF-A0A917GGH6-F1
#
_entry.id   AF-A0A917GGH6-F1
#
_cell.length_a   1.000
_cell.length_b   1.000
_cell.length_c   1.000
_cell.angle_alpha   90.00
_cell.angle_beta   90.00
_cell.angle_gamma   90.00
#
_symmetry.space_group_name_H-M   'P 1'
#
loop_
_entity.id
_entity.type
_entity.pdbx_description
1 polymer ?
#
loop_
_entity_poly.entity_id
_entity_poly.type
_entity_poly.pdbx_seq_one_letter_code
_entity_poly.pdbx_strand_id
1 'polypeptide(L)'
;MKKLKQIVLGLALLIGYTANAQQGINYKALIKDDLGNVVVNQNVRLQFTILAIFSNGSPVFQETHDPIMSDANGIIITNIGDGAQSLSYGAFDDIDWGSHKHYLRVGIDITGGTNFVNMTTTEFNAVPYAKHAEIATNVSGLEKISEVNPETGFSQTGWRLIGMSPANYGTIGQNAIDLSYSSNNEELRGATGREAIAMGYNVGAYGYRSTAIGNSSKARGDYSLAAGSRAQANGTSSTAMGSDTFATGTSSMAMGDNTFASGRISTAMGIKTTAQSYAEIAIGSYNTSYVPSNTTDWDVNDRLFVIGNGQSTATANNAVTVLKNGNFGVNTSNPESLFEIAHQNGRPTPTNSNSNGLSIRNLSNNESWQFYSHQDGYLELLRNKSHKGSFNPNTGVYATVSDRRTKKDITPLENGTLNKVMQLNPVSYIMKDQTDSKRNLGLISQEAQELFPSITHYIEESDLLTLSYTELIPVLIKAIQEQQTIIDSQKTKTESLENQLAKVFMRLETFEATNN
;
A
#
# COMPACT_ATOMS: atom_id res chain seq x y z
N MET A 1 2.19 14.19 -15.03
CA MET A 1 2.53 15.62 -14.83
C MET A 1 2.73 16.06 -13.38
N LYS A 2 1.98 15.56 -12.38
CA LYS A 2 2.16 15.97 -10.96
C LYS A 2 3.52 15.55 -10.32
N LYS A 3 4.03 14.35 -10.62
CA LYS A 3 5.33 13.88 -10.11
C LYS A 3 6.54 14.65 -10.67
N LEU A 4 6.43 15.17 -11.90
CA LEU A 4 7.49 15.98 -12.53
C LEU A 4 7.58 17.38 -11.88
N LYS A 5 6.45 17.96 -11.43
CA LYS A 5 6.45 19.25 -10.73
C LYS A 5 7.10 19.20 -9.34
N GLN A 6 7.04 18.07 -8.63
CA GLN A 6 7.62 17.93 -7.29
C GLN A 6 9.14 17.70 -7.32
N ILE A 7 9.65 17.00 -8.34
CA ILE A 7 11.10 16.86 -8.55
C ILE A 7 11.70 18.20 -9.01
N VAL A 8 10.99 18.96 -9.85
CA VAL A 8 11.40 20.32 -10.25
C VAL A 8 11.38 21.28 -9.05
N LEU A 9 10.45 21.13 -8.10
CA LEU A 9 10.41 21.96 -6.88
C LEU A 9 11.53 21.60 -5.88
N GLY A 10 11.94 20.31 -5.82
CA GLY A 10 13.08 19.87 -5.01
C GLY A 10 14.44 20.27 -5.59
N LEU A 11 14.58 20.31 -6.92
CA LEU A 11 15.79 20.83 -7.60
C LEU A 11 15.85 22.37 -7.63
N ALA A 12 14.71 23.07 -7.59
CA ALA A 12 14.68 24.54 -7.55
C ALA A 12 15.26 25.14 -6.25
N LEU A 13 15.38 24.34 -5.19
CA LEU A 13 16.00 24.75 -3.91
C LEU A 13 17.54 24.68 -3.91
N LEU A 14 18.16 24.32 -5.04
CA LEU A 14 19.62 24.20 -5.22
C LEU A 14 20.18 25.20 -6.25
N ILE A 15 19.46 26.28 -6.55
CA ILE A 15 19.96 27.34 -7.42
C ILE A 15 20.98 28.15 -6.63
N GLY A 16 22.27 27.82 -6.82
CA GLY A 16 23.36 28.69 -6.44
C GLY A 16 23.21 30.02 -7.15
N TYR A 17 23.09 31.11 -6.37
CA TYR A 17 23.17 32.45 -6.90
C TYR A 17 24.62 32.69 -7.33
N THR A 18 24.89 32.75 -8.64
CA THR A 18 26.10 33.42 -9.12
C THR A 18 25.82 34.92 -9.13
N ALA A 19 26.22 35.61 -8.08
CA ALA A 19 26.31 37.06 -8.11
C ALA A 19 27.55 37.42 -8.94
N ASN A 20 27.35 37.98 -10.14
CA ASN A 20 28.44 38.62 -10.87
C ASN A 20 28.72 39.96 -10.19
N ALA A 21 29.71 40.00 -9.32
CA ALA A 21 30.20 41.25 -8.75
C ALA A 21 30.94 42.05 -9.82
N GLN A 22 30.79 43.37 -9.80
CA GLN A 22 31.52 44.28 -10.68
C GLN A 22 33.02 44.18 -10.36
N GLN A 23 33.85 43.78 -11.34
CA GLN A 23 35.27 43.46 -11.15
C GLN A 23 36.19 44.70 -11.27
N GLY A 24 35.96 45.72 -10.45
CA GLY A 24 36.86 46.88 -10.40
C GLY A 24 36.47 47.91 -9.35
N ILE A 25 37.43 48.76 -8.96
CA ILE A 25 37.22 49.85 -7.98
C ILE A 25 37.22 51.19 -8.73
N ASN A 26 36.09 51.89 -8.72
CA ASN A 26 36.00 53.23 -9.32
C ASN A 26 37.04 54.18 -8.69
N TYR A 27 37.81 54.87 -9.53
CA TYR A 27 38.83 55.83 -9.13
C TYR A 27 38.61 57.17 -9.85
N LYS A 28 38.65 58.26 -9.09
CA LYS A 28 38.53 59.62 -9.60
C LYS A 28 39.56 60.52 -8.94
N ALA A 29 40.33 61.25 -9.73
CA ALA A 29 41.38 62.14 -9.22
C ALA A 29 41.44 63.45 -10.01
N LEU A 30 41.87 64.52 -9.32
CA LEU A 30 42.26 65.80 -9.91
C LEU A 30 43.78 65.82 -10.07
N ILE A 31 44.26 66.06 -11.29
CA ILE A 31 45.69 66.05 -11.60
C ILE A 31 46.25 67.46 -11.55
N LYS A 32 47.39 67.61 -10.87
CA LYS A 32 48.16 68.85 -10.80
C LYS A 32 49.62 68.61 -11.17
N ASP A 33 50.27 69.63 -11.70
CA ASP A 33 51.72 69.64 -11.92
C ASP A 33 52.47 69.92 -10.60
N ASP A 34 53.80 69.92 -10.68
CA ASP A 34 54.72 70.20 -9.57
C ASP A 34 54.67 71.65 -9.05
N LEU A 35 54.07 72.56 -9.81
CA LEU A 35 53.80 73.95 -9.45
C LEU A 35 52.39 74.14 -8.85
N GLY A 36 51.58 73.08 -8.81
CA GLY A 36 50.21 73.07 -8.29
C GLY A 36 49.14 73.55 -9.27
N ASN A 37 49.49 73.79 -10.54
CA ASN A 37 48.54 74.10 -11.60
C ASN A 37 47.79 72.84 -12.02
N VAL A 38 46.53 73.00 -12.43
CA VAL A 38 45.70 71.89 -12.91
C VAL A 38 46.14 71.48 -14.31
N VAL A 39 46.38 70.17 -14.50
CA VAL A 39 46.75 69.60 -15.80
C VAL A 39 45.47 69.33 -16.59
N VAL A 40 45.10 70.21 -17.51
CA VAL A 40 43.84 70.16 -18.28
C VAL A 40 44.05 69.69 -19.71
N ASN A 41 43.12 68.89 -20.25
CA ASN A 41 43.13 68.40 -21.65
C ASN A 41 44.48 67.80 -22.07
N GLN A 42 45.13 67.07 -21.18
CA GLN A 42 46.45 66.49 -21.40
C GLN A 42 46.42 64.99 -21.07
N ASN A 43 47.17 64.22 -21.86
CA ASN A 43 47.34 62.79 -21.64
C ASN A 43 48.19 62.57 -20.38
N VAL A 44 47.62 61.84 -19.42
CA VAL A 44 48.26 61.45 -18.17
C VAL A 44 48.20 59.94 -18.05
N ARG A 45 49.30 59.31 -17.61
CA ARG A 45 49.33 57.87 -17.36
C ARG A 45 49.25 57.59 -15.87
N LEU A 46 48.43 56.60 -15.49
CA LEU A 46 48.28 56.14 -14.11
C LEU A 46 48.80 54.72 -13.94
N GLN A 47 49.47 54.49 -12.82
CA GLN A 47 49.85 53.17 -12.34
C GLN A 47 49.23 52.96 -10.97
N PHE A 48 48.44 51.91 -10.81
CA PHE A 48 47.88 51.52 -9.52
C PHE A 48 48.67 50.35 -8.97
N THR A 49 49.13 50.47 -7.73
CA THR A 49 49.79 49.40 -6.99
C THR A 49 49.03 49.14 -5.70
N ILE A 50 48.64 47.89 -5.47
CA ILE A 50 48.01 47.46 -4.22
C ILE A 50 49.06 46.75 -3.37
N LEU A 51 49.20 47.21 -2.14
CA LEU A 51 50.13 46.70 -1.13
C LEU A 51 49.33 46.02 -0.03
N ALA A 52 49.83 44.92 0.51
CA ALA A 52 49.18 44.21 1.62
C ALA A 52 49.88 44.47 2.96
N ILE A 53 49.12 44.29 4.04
CA ILE A 53 49.54 44.33 5.45
C ILE A 53 49.85 45.73 5.99
N PHE A 54 50.74 46.49 5.34
CA PHE A 54 51.16 47.84 5.75
C PHE A 54 51.31 48.78 4.53
N SER A 55 51.34 50.10 4.76
CA SER A 55 51.42 51.12 3.69
C SER A 55 52.72 51.13 2.88
N ASN A 56 53.75 50.44 3.33
CA ASN A 56 55.01 50.20 2.61
C ASN A 56 55.26 48.71 2.35
N GLY A 57 54.21 47.88 2.42
CA GLY A 57 54.27 46.44 2.22
C GLY A 57 54.70 46.06 0.79
N SER A 58 54.82 44.74 0.55
CA SER A 58 55.11 44.25 -0.80
C SER A 58 53.87 44.43 -1.70
N PRO A 59 54.05 44.81 -2.98
CA PRO A 59 52.94 44.83 -3.93
C PRO A 59 52.37 43.43 -4.13
N VAL A 60 51.06 43.30 -3.97
CA VAL A 60 50.30 42.08 -4.31
C VAL A 60 49.69 42.17 -5.71
N PHE A 61 49.48 43.40 -6.19
CA PHE A 61 48.94 43.68 -7.51
C PHE A 61 49.48 45.01 -8.04
N GLN A 62 49.69 45.09 -9.35
CA GLN A 62 49.98 46.34 -10.03
C GLN A 62 49.41 46.33 -11.44
N GLU A 63 48.87 47.46 -11.87
CA GLU A 63 48.44 47.69 -13.25
C GLU A 63 48.86 49.06 -13.73
N THR A 64 48.95 49.21 -15.05
CA THR A 64 49.16 50.49 -15.71
C THR A 64 48.06 50.73 -16.73
N HIS A 65 47.48 51.92 -16.70
CA HIS A 65 46.47 52.33 -17.67
C HIS A 65 47.14 52.91 -18.91
N ASP A 66 46.47 52.81 -20.06
CA ASP A 66 46.83 53.62 -21.22
C ASP A 66 46.66 55.11 -20.90
N PRO A 67 47.31 56.04 -21.64
CA PRO A 67 47.19 57.47 -21.36
C PRO A 67 45.73 57.92 -21.39
N ILE A 68 45.28 58.54 -20.30
CA ILE A 68 43.94 59.08 -20.14
C ILE A 68 44.02 60.60 -20.26
N MET A 69 43.21 61.18 -21.15
CA MET A 69 43.07 62.64 -21.25
C MET A 69 42.33 63.17 -20.03
N SER A 70 42.94 64.12 -19.31
CA SER A 70 42.25 64.87 -18.26
C SER A 70 41.18 65.79 -18.86
N ASP A 71 40.08 66.04 -18.13
CA ASP A 71 39.02 66.95 -18.59
C ASP A 71 39.43 68.44 -18.47
N ALA A 72 38.51 69.35 -18.84
CA ALA A 72 38.74 70.79 -18.75
C ALA A 72 38.96 71.30 -17.30
N ASN A 73 38.72 70.47 -16.29
CA ASN A 73 38.98 70.74 -14.88
C ASN A 73 40.15 69.89 -14.34
N GLY A 74 40.87 69.17 -15.20
CA GLY A 74 42.00 68.30 -14.85
C GLY A 74 41.63 67.01 -14.13
N ILE A 75 40.36 66.58 -14.24
CA ILE A 75 39.86 65.37 -13.60
C ILE A 75 40.03 64.16 -14.53
N ILE A 76 40.40 63.02 -13.94
CA ILE A 76 40.42 61.70 -14.58
C ILE A 76 39.50 60.76 -13.81
N ILE A 77 38.76 59.92 -14.56
CA ILE A 77 37.91 58.85 -14.04
C ILE A 77 38.34 57.55 -14.73
N THR A 78 38.62 56.52 -13.94
CA THR A 78 38.94 55.17 -14.43
C THR A 78 38.59 54.14 -13.35
N ASN A 79 38.72 52.85 -13.63
CA ASN A 79 38.55 51.80 -12.62
C ASN A 79 39.87 51.08 -12.39
N ILE A 80 40.18 50.80 -11.13
CA ILE A 80 41.26 49.91 -10.76
C ILE A 80 40.83 48.48 -11.05
N GLY A 81 41.63 47.72 -11.80
CA GLY A 81 41.34 46.37 -12.28
C GLY A 81 41.15 46.28 -13.80
N ASP A 82 40.88 47.40 -14.48
CA ASP A 82 40.68 47.49 -15.94
C ASP A 82 41.98 47.77 -16.71
N GLY A 83 43.10 48.03 -16.02
CA GLY A 83 44.38 48.38 -16.63
C GLY A 83 45.18 47.17 -17.09
N ALA A 84 46.28 47.43 -17.83
CA ALA A 84 47.23 46.38 -18.18
C ALA A 84 47.97 45.90 -16.93
N GLN A 85 47.65 44.70 -16.47
CA GLN A 85 48.24 44.10 -15.27
C GLN A 85 49.71 43.75 -15.47
N SER A 86 50.53 43.98 -14.45
CA SER A 86 51.95 43.64 -14.47
C SER A 86 52.14 42.15 -14.19
N LEU A 87 52.86 41.45 -15.07
CA LEU A 87 53.19 40.02 -14.92
C LEU A 87 54.14 39.73 -13.74
N SER A 88 54.68 40.77 -13.10
CA SER A 88 55.58 40.63 -11.95
C SER A 88 54.84 40.50 -10.61
N TYR A 89 53.52 40.69 -10.59
CA TYR A 89 52.67 40.64 -9.39
C TYR A 89 51.41 39.78 -9.63
N GLY A 90 50.60 39.56 -8.59
CA GLY A 90 49.37 38.77 -8.70
C GLY A 90 48.30 39.45 -9.57
N ALA A 91 47.29 38.68 -9.97
CA ALA A 91 46.14 39.19 -10.70
C ALA A 91 45.14 39.89 -9.77
N PHE A 92 44.34 40.82 -10.30
CA PHE A 92 43.36 41.58 -9.50
C PHE A 92 42.32 40.68 -8.79
N ASP A 93 41.86 39.64 -9.49
CA ASP A 93 40.85 38.69 -9.00
C ASP A 93 41.40 37.75 -7.90
N ASP A 94 42.72 37.59 -7.81
CA ASP A 94 43.38 36.70 -6.86
C ASP A 94 43.75 37.40 -5.53
N ILE A 95 43.46 38.71 -5.41
CA ILE A 95 43.76 39.47 -4.19
C ILE A 95 42.84 38.96 -3.06
N ASP A 96 43.44 38.44 -1.99
CA ASP A 96 42.72 38.05 -0.78
C ASP A 96 42.38 39.29 0.07
N TRP A 97 41.30 39.97 -0.32
CA TRP A 97 40.78 41.15 0.36
C TRP A 97 40.35 40.92 1.83
N GLY A 98 40.15 39.66 2.24
CA GLY A 98 39.58 39.30 3.54
C GLY A 98 40.59 39.09 4.66
N SER A 99 41.82 38.70 4.35
CA SER A 99 42.80 38.29 5.37
C SER A 99 43.62 39.45 5.96
N HIS A 100 43.84 40.54 5.23
CA HIS A 100 44.72 41.63 5.64
C HIS A 100 44.21 43.01 5.20
N LYS A 101 44.76 44.07 5.80
CA LYS A 101 44.59 45.45 5.32
C LYS A 101 45.31 45.62 3.98
N HIS A 102 44.68 46.38 3.08
CA HIS A 102 45.23 46.68 1.76
C HIS A 102 45.38 48.18 1.58
N TYR A 103 46.39 48.59 0.82
CA TYR A 103 46.74 49.99 0.61
C TYR A 103 46.91 50.27 -0.89
N LEU A 104 46.36 51.39 -1.35
CA LEU A 104 46.51 51.88 -2.71
C LEU A 104 47.65 52.89 -2.80
N ARG A 105 48.65 52.59 -3.62
CA ARG A 105 49.67 53.54 -4.06
C ARG A 105 49.44 53.90 -5.53
N VAL A 106 49.35 55.18 -5.82
CA VAL A 106 49.09 55.70 -7.17
C VAL A 106 50.38 56.32 -7.72
N GLY A 107 50.85 55.85 -8.86
CA GLY A 107 51.92 56.47 -9.65
C GLY A 107 51.33 57.28 -10.80
N ILE A 108 51.89 58.45 -11.07
CA ILE A 108 51.41 59.34 -12.13
C ILE A 108 52.55 59.83 -13.03
N ASP A 109 52.32 59.82 -14.34
CA ASP A 109 53.15 60.52 -15.32
C ASP A 109 52.28 61.55 -16.06
N ILE A 110 52.49 62.83 -15.74
CA ILE A 110 51.71 63.95 -16.31
C ILE A 110 52.05 64.24 -17.77
N THR A 111 53.11 63.63 -18.32
CA THR A 111 53.47 63.71 -19.75
C THR A 111 52.89 62.56 -20.57
N GLY A 112 52.20 61.61 -19.93
CA GLY A 112 51.65 60.41 -20.56
C GLY A 112 52.70 59.33 -20.87
N GLY A 113 53.94 59.55 -20.43
CA GLY A 113 55.08 58.65 -20.56
C GLY A 113 55.03 57.46 -19.60
N THR A 114 56.21 56.97 -19.20
CA THR A 114 56.36 55.81 -18.29
C THR A 114 57.18 56.13 -17.04
N ASN A 115 57.47 57.41 -16.80
CA ASN A 115 58.24 57.89 -15.65
C ASN A 115 57.29 58.29 -14.52
N PHE A 116 56.80 57.30 -13.78
CA PHE A 116 55.81 57.52 -12.73
C PHE A 116 56.42 58.16 -11.48
N VAL A 117 55.79 59.24 -11.02
CA VAL A 117 55.99 59.82 -9.68
C VAL A 117 54.97 59.19 -8.75
N ASN A 118 55.44 58.57 -7.65
CA ASN A 118 54.55 57.96 -6.66
C ASN A 118 53.89 59.02 -5.78
N MET A 119 52.58 58.93 -5.66
CA MET A 119 51.76 59.71 -4.74
C MET A 119 51.67 59.01 -3.38
N THR A 120 51.08 59.71 -2.41
CA THR A 120 50.79 59.16 -1.08
C THR A 120 50.00 57.86 -1.18
N THR A 121 50.33 56.92 -0.29
CA THR A 121 49.65 55.63 -0.18
C THR A 121 48.50 55.72 0.83
N THR A 122 47.32 55.19 0.47
CA THR A 122 46.09 55.29 1.27
C THR A 122 45.53 53.90 1.57
N GLU A 123 45.06 53.66 2.79
CA GLU A 123 44.38 52.39 3.16
C GLU A 123 43.02 52.27 2.49
N PHE A 124 42.70 51.09 1.96
CA PHE A 124 41.33 50.78 1.54
C PHE A 124 40.44 50.61 2.77
N ASN A 125 39.35 51.38 2.83
CA ASN A 125 38.30 51.18 3.81
C ASN A 125 37.19 50.27 3.24
N ALA A 126 36.55 49.50 4.12
CA ALA A 126 35.44 48.63 3.72
C ALA A 126 34.26 49.43 3.14
N VAL A 127 33.81 49.05 1.94
CA VAL A 127 32.64 49.62 1.28
C VAL A 127 31.32 49.08 1.87
N PRO A 128 30.19 49.80 1.79
CA PRO A 128 28.92 49.37 2.38
C PRO A 128 28.45 47.96 1.99
N TYR A 129 28.66 47.55 0.73
CA TYR A 129 28.33 46.20 0.27
C TYR A 129 29.20 45.11 0.92
N ALA A 130 30.47 45.39 1.19
CA ALA A 130 31.37 44.47 1.90
C ALA A 130 30.93 44.28 3.36
N LYS A 131 30.46 45.33 4.02
CA LYS A 131 29.89 45.25 5.39
C LYS A 131 28.58 44.44 5.44
N HIS A 132 27.77 44.47 4.39
CA HIS A 132 26.57 43.64 4.30
C HIS A 132 26.91 42.15 4.08
N ALA A 133 27.94 41.86 3.28
CA ALA A 133 28.41 40.49 3.03
C ALA A 133 28.97 39.81 4.29
N GLU A 134 29.60 40.55 5.20
CA GLU A 134 30.06 40.05 6.50
C GLU A 134 28.90 39.45 7.33
N ILE A 135 27.71 40.06 7.29
CA ILE A 135 26.52 39.58 7.99
C ILE A 135 25.91 38.35 7.30
N ALA A 136 26.05 38.22 5.98
CA ALA A 136 25.47 37.12 5.19
C ALA A 136 26.23 35.79 5.30
N THR A 137 27.44 35.78 5.86
CA THR A 137 28.24 34.54 6.03
C THR A 137 27.72 33.61 7.13
N ASN A 138 26.85 34.10 8.03
CA ASN A 138 26.36 33.33 9.19
C ASN A 138 24.82 33.18 9.20
N VAL A 139 24.24 32.61 8.13
CA VAL A 139 22.86 32.10 8.23
C VAL A 139 22.88 30.77 9.00
N SER A 140 23.06 30.83 10.32
CA SER A 140 23.11 29.65 11.20
C SER A 140 21.70 29.29 11.71
N GLY A 141 20.99 28.42 11.00
CA GLY A 141 19.77 27.80 11.54
C GLY A 141 20.07 26.68 12.54
N LEU A 142 21.30 26.15 12.51
CA LEU A 142 21.77 25.07 13.37
C LEU A 142 23.03 25.49 14.13
N GLU A 143 23.11 25.12 15.40
CA GLU A 143 24.32 25.13 16.21
C GLU A 143 24.95 23.74 16.27
N LYS A 144 26.28 23.69 16.22
CA LYS A 144 27.05 22.48 16.50
C LYS A 144 27.16 22.33 18.02
N ILE A 145 26.61 21.24 18.54
CA ILE A 145 26.63 20.91 19.97
C ILE A 145 27.64 19.78 20.20
N SER A 146 28.43 19.87 21.26
CA SER A 146 29.29 18.78 21.72
C SER A 146 29.04 18.52 23.21
N GLU A 147 28.56 17.31 23.52
CA GLU A 147 28.12 16.91 24.85
C GLU A 147 28.71 15.55 25.21
N VAL A 148 28.96 15.32 26.50
CA VAL A 148 29.44 14.01 26.98
C VAL A 148 28.25 13.09 27.18
N ASN A 149 28.28 11.92 26.55
CA ASN A 149 27.24 10.92 26.80
C ASN A 149 27.38 10.36 28.22
N PRO A 150 26.34 10.46 29.06
CA PRO A 150 26.40 10.00 30.44
C PRO A 150 26.57 8.47 30.57
N GLU A 151 26.16 7.69 29.57
CA GLU A 151 26.28 6.22 29.58
C GLU A 151 27.69 5.75 29.20
N THR A 152 28.34 6.43 28.25
CA THR A 152 29.62 5.96 27.68
C THR A 152 30.82 6.82 28.10
N GLY A 153 30.60 8.01 28.64
CA GLY A 153 31.65 8.97 29.00
C GLY A 153 32.36 9.62 27.80
N PHE A 154 31.98 9.29 26.56
CA PHE A 154 32.58 9.87 25.36
C PHE A 154 31.86 11.15 24.94
N SER A 155 32.66 12.13 24.48
CA SER A 155 32.13 13.32 23.81
C SER A 155 31.48 12.94 22.49
N GLN A 156 30.27 13.43 22.25
CA GLN A 156 29.53 13.28 21.01
C GLN A 156 29.19 14.65 20.43
N THR A 157 29.22 14.73 19.10
CA THR A 157 28.97 15.99 18.38
C THR A 157 27.83 15.84 17.40
N GLY A 158 26.87 16.76 17.40
CA GLY A 158 25.77 16.83 16.44
C GLY A 158 25.31 18.27 16.18
N TRP A 159 24.19 18.42 15.48
CA TRP A 159 23.62 19.74 15.12
C TRP A 159 22.19 19.87 15.61
N ARG A 160 21.84 21.00 16.23
CA ARG A 160 20.49 21.31 16.72
C ARG A 160 20.07 22.71 16.29
N LEU A 161 18.77 23.00 16.21
CA LEU A 161 18.27 24.37 16.03
C LEU A 161 18.85 25.33 17.07
N ILE A 162 19.24 26.53 16.63
CA ILE A 162 19.73 27.58 17.52
C ILE A 162 18.66 28.03 18.53
N GLY A 163 19.09 28.36 19.76
CA GLY A 163 18.21 28.93 20.80
C GLY A 163 17.30 27.91 21.50
N MET A 164 17.55 26.62 21.32
CA MET A 164 16.80 25.57 22.00
C MET A 164 17.28 25.38 23.44
N SER A 165 16.34 25.22 24.40
CA SER A 165 16.67 25.00 25.81
C SER A 165 17.25 23.59 26.02
N PRO A 166 18.51 23.43 26.47
CA PRO A 166 19.12 22.11 26.66
C PRO A 166 18.34 21.20 27.63
N ALA A 167 17.61 21.77 28.60
CA ALA A 167 16.80 21.01 29.57
C ALA A 167 15.63 20.23 28.92
N ASN A 168 15.25 20.58 27.69
CA ASN A 168 14.13 19.94 26.98
C ASN A 168 14.58 18.81 26.03
N TYR A 169 15.89 18.56 25.94
CA TYR A 169 16.47 17.58 25.02
C TYR A 169 17.40 16.63 25.76
N GLY A 170 17.53 15.41 25.24
CA GLY A 170 18.61 14.53 25.65
C GLY A 170 19.94 14.94 25.04
N THR A 171 21.01 14.31 25.52
CA THR A 171 22.35 14.44 24.95
C THR A 171 22.32 14.14 23.45
N ILE A 172 22.84 15.06 22.64
CA ILE A 172 22.89 14.91 21.20
C ILE A 172 23.71 13.67 20.81
N GLY A 173 23.19 12.90 19.86
CA GLY A 173 23.92 11.77 19.31
C GLY A 173 25.08 12.19 18.42
N GLN A 174 26.11 11.36 18.33
CA GLN A 174 27.22 11.57 17.42
C GLN A 174 26.72 11.62 15.97
N ASN A 175 27.08 12.66 15.22
CA ASN A 175 26.63 12.96 13.87
C ASN A 175 25.09 13.08 13.73
N ALA A 176 24.37 13.35 14.83
CA ALA A 176 22.91 13.50 14.80
C ALA A 176 22.49 14.88 14.30
N ILE A 177 21.28 14.95 13.73
CA ILE A 177 20.64 16.17 13.25
C ILE A 177 19.30 16.35 13.95
N ASP A 178 19.17 17.41 14.74
CA ASP A 178 18.01 17.73 15.54
C ASP A 178 17.33 19.01 15.05
N LEU A 179 16.30 18.83 14.21
CA LEU A 179 15.40 19.85 13.70
C LEU A 179 14.10 19.91 14.52
N SER A 180 14.11 19.40 15.75
CA SER A 180 12.92 19.34 16.58
C SER A 180 12.78 20.56 17.49
N TYR A 181 11.53 20.88 17.83
CA TYR A 181 11.15 21.84 18.86
C TYR A 181 10.56 21.07 20.05
N SER A 182 11.16 21.25 21.23
CA SER A 182 10.71 20.66 22.48
C SER A 182 10.36 21.76 23.49
N SER A 183 9.12 21.76 23.98
CA SER A 183 8.61 22.78 24.92
C SER A 183 8.53 22.31 26.36
N ASN A 184 8.80 21.04 26.64
CA ASN A 184 8.70 20.44 27.97
C ASN A 184 10.00 19.72 28.37
N ASN A 185 10.24 19.67 29.68
CA ASN A 185 11.40 19.02 30.30
C ASN A 185 11.06 17.68 30.98
N GLU A 186 9.81 17.20 30.86
CA GLU A 186 9.39 15.96 31.54
C GLU A 186 9.93 14.68 30.90
N GLU A 187 10.18 14.69 29.58
CA GLU A 187 10.76 13.55 28.87
C GLU A 187 11.78 14.07 27.86
N LEU A 188 13.02 13.59 27.96
CA LEU A 188 14.11 13.99 27.05
C LEU A 188 13.75 13.69 25.58
N ARG A 189 13.84 14.72 24.73
CA ARG A 189 13.52 14.69 23.29
C ARG A 189 14.75 14.92 22.42
N GLY A 190 14.57 14.89 21.11
CA GLY A 190 15.60 15.20 20.13
C GLY A 190 16.30 13.99 19.54
N ALA A 191 17.36 14.27 18.79
CA ALA A 191 18.17 13.27 18.09
C ALA A 191 19.30 12.76 18.99
N THR A 192 18.99 11.83 19.88
CA THR A 192 19.92 11.31 20.91
C THR A 192 20.69 10.07 20.44
N GLY A 193 20.15 9.33 19.46
CA GLY A 193 20.86 8.23 18.83
C GLY A 193 21.99 8.69 17.92
N ARG A 194 23.07 7.91 17.83
CA ARG A 194 24.15 8.15 16.85
C ARG A 194 23.57 8.16 15.44
N GLU A 195 23.93 9.15 14.62
CA GLU A 195 23.44 9.35 13.25
C GLU A 195 21.91 9.46 13.15
N ALA A 196 21.24 9.84 14.24
CA ALA A 196 19.79 9.98 14.27
C ALA A 196 19.29 11.31 13.70
N ILE A 197 18.04 11.32 13.24
CA ILE A 197 17.37 12.52 12.72
C ILE A 197 16.07 12.72 13.49
N ALA A 198 15.90 13.89 14.11
CA ALA A 198 14.67 14.30 14.77
C ALA A 198 14.12 15.56 14.10
N MET A 199 12.83 15.59 13.74
CA MET A 199 12.17 16.75 13.12
C MET A 199 10.73 16.91 13.60
N GLY A 200 10.35 18.12 13.99
CA GLY A 200 8.98 18.45 14.41
C GLY A 200 8.83 18.69 15.92
N TYR A 201 7.64 18.50 16.47
CA TYR A 201 7.30 18.90 17.84
C TYR A 201 7.40 17.72 18.82
N ASN A 202 8.19 17.86 19.89
CA ASN A 202 8.36 16.85 20.95
C ASN A 202 8.72 15.44 20.44
N VAL A 203 9.49 15.34 19.36
CA VAL A 203 9.90 14.04 18.78
C VAL A 203 11.17 13.51 19.45
N GLY A 204 11.39 12.20 19.40
CA GLY A 204 12.60 11.56 19.93
C GLY A 204 13.13 10.47 19.00
N ALA A 205 14.34 10.66 18.49
CA ALA A 205 15.07 9.67 17.72
C ALA A 205 16.20 9.11 18.59
N TYR A 206 15.95 7.94 19.20
CA TYR A 206 16.77 7.38 20.27
C TYR A 206 17.70 6.26 19.79
N GLY A 207 17.26 5.45 18.82
CA GLY A 207 18.07 4.34 18.29
C GLY A 207 19.20 4.81 17.39
N TYR A 208 20.22 3.97 17.20
CA TYR A 208 21.28 4.19 16.21
C TYR A 208 20.69 4.30 14.80
N ARG A 209 21.02 5.35 14.04
CA ARG A 209 20.46 5.65 12.70
C ARG A 209 18.93 5.71 12.67
N SER A 210 18.30 6.06 13.79
CA SER A 210 16.84 6.20 13.86
C SER A 210 16.37 7.54 13.29
N THR A 211 15.13 7.59 12.82
CA THR A 211 14.52 8.81 12.29
C THR A 211 13.14 9.02 12.90
N ALA A 212 12.93 10.16 13.57
CA ALA A 212 11.66 10.56 14.16
C ALA A 212 11.15 11.87 13.56
N ILE A 213 9.94 11.86 12.98
CA ILE A 213 9.35 13.02 12.28
C ILE A 213 7.90 13.23 12.76
N GLY A 214 7.51 14.48 13.02
CA GLY A 214 6.10 14.87 13.24
C GLY A 214 5.82 15.42 14.64
N ASN A 215 4.78 14.92 15.31
CA ASN A 215 4.37 15.37 16.64
C ASN A 215 4.45 14.21 17.64
N SER A 216 5.25 14.33 18.69
CA SER A 216 5.36 13.34 19.77
C SER A 216 5.77 11.94 19.31
N SER A 217 6.34 11.80 18.11
CA SER A 217 6.80 10.52 17.53
C SER A 217 8.13 10.08 18.13
N LYS A 218 8.29 8.77 18.31
CA LYS A 218 9.43 8.14 18.99
C LYS A 218 10.01 6.99 18.16
N ALA A 219 11.23 7.15 17.67
CA ALA A 219 11.99 6.10 16.99
C ALA A 219 13.00 5.52 18.00
N ARG A 220 12.62 4.45 18.71
CA ARG A 220 13.43 3.86 19.79
C ARG A 220 14.35 2.74 19.33
N GLY A 221 13.93 1.97 18.33
CA GLY A 221 14.76 0.88 17.80
C GLY A 221 15.92 1.39 16.94
N ASP A 222 17.00 0.63 16.86
CA ASP A 222 18.07 0.90 15.91
C ASP A 222 17.55 0.78 14.47
N TYR A 223 17.98 1.67 13.58
CA TYR A 223 17.52 1.77 12.19
C TYR A 223 16.00 1.97 12.04
N SER A 224 15.32 2.43 13.08
CA SER A 224 13.86 2.59 13.08
C SER A 224 13.40 3.91 12.47
N LEU A 225 12.17 3.94 11.97
CA LEU A 225 11.51 5.13 11.45
C LEU A 225 10.17 5.35 12.15
N ALA A 226 9.99 6.48 12.83
CA ALA A 226 8.72 6.90 13.41
C ALA A 226 8.26 8.23 12.78
N ALA A 227 7.19 8.23 11.99
CA ALA A 227 6.74 9.40 11.25
C ALA A 227 5.23 9.67 11.43
N GLY A 228 4.85 10.79 12.03
CA GLY A 228 3.45 11.20 12.20
C GLY A 228 3.13 11.74 13.59
N SER A 229 1.93 11.47 14.10
CA SER A 229 1.47 11.91 15.42
C SER A 229 1.50 10.74 16.39
N ARG A 230 2.33 10.81 17.44
CA ARG A 230 2.48 9.74 18.44
C ARG A 230 2.87 8.37 17.86
N ALA A 231 3.53 8.34 16.69
CA ALA A 231 4.04 7.11 16.10
C ALA A 231 5.22 6.58 16.91
N GLN A 232 5.27 5.26 17.18
CA GLN A 232 6.30 4.63 18.00
C GLN A 232 6.91 3.42 17.29
N ALA A 233 8.15 3.56 16.85
CA ALA A 233 8.94 2.49 16.26
C ALA A 233 9.91 1.95 17.32
N ASN A 234 9.46 0.94 18.07
CA ASN A 234 10.20 0.38 19.21
C ASN A 234 11.12 -0.79 18.84
N GLY A 235 10.78 -1.55 17.79
CA GLY A 235 11.59 -2.67 17.33
C GLY A 235 12.82 -2.23 16.51
N THR A 236 13.87 -3.05 16.51
CA THR A 236 15.03 -2.85 15.61
C THR A 236 14.56 -2.94 14.16
N SER A 237 14.99 -1.99 13.32
CA SER A 237 14.58 -1.82 11.93
C SER A 237 13.07 -1.72 11.73
N SER A 238 12.31 -1.30 12.75
CA SER A 238 10.86 -1.17 12.63
C SER A 238 10.44 0.17 12.05
N THR A 239 9.25 0.22 11.48
CA THR A 239 8.68 1.44 10.87
C THR A 239 7.27 1.69 11.41
N ALA A 240 7.05 2.82 12.07
CA ALA A 240 5.75 3.30 12.51
C ALA A 240 5.39 4.61 11.78
N MET A 241 4.28 4.65 11.04
CA MET A 241 3.90 5.82 10.25
C MET A 241 2.40 6.14 10.33
N GLY A 242 2.05 7.36 10.74
CA GLY A 242 0.66 7.82 10.85
C GLY A 242 0.31 8.32 12.26
N SER A 243 -0.95 8.17 12.68
CA SER A 243 -1.38 8.58 14.04
C SER A 243 -1.48 7.36 14.96
N ASP A 244 -0.89 7.44 16.14
CA ASP A 244 -0.99 6.41 17.19
C ASP A 244 -0.57 5.01 16.70
N THR A 245 0.44 4.93 15.84
CA THR A 245 0.93 3.66 15.30
C THR A 245 2.09 3.11 16.13
N PHE A 246 2.15 1.78 16.30
CA PHE A 246 3.12 1.12 17.17
C PHE A 246 3.75 -0.08 16.45
N ALA A 247 5.03 0.03 16.09
CA ALA A 247 5.81 -1.04 15.49
C ALA A 247 6.85 -1.56 16.51
N THR A 248 6.46 -2.58 17.29
CA THR A 248 7.27 -3.10 18.42
C THR A 248 8.06 -4.36 18.10
N GLY A 249 7.65 -5.12 17.07
CA GLY A 249 8.40 -6.26 16.58
C GLY A 249 9.68 -5.86 15.83
N THR A 250 10.69 -6.73 15.85
CA THR A 250 11.90 -6.53 15.02
C THR A 250 11.52 -6.60 13.55
N SER A 251 11.99 -5.63 12.76
CA SER A 251 11.65 -5.45 11.35
C SER A 251 10.14 -5.35 11.07
N SER A 252 9.33 -4.95 12.07
CA SER A 252 7.88 -4.80 11.89
C SER A 252 7.50 -3.45 11.29
N MET A 253 6.31 -3.37 10.70
CA MET A 253 5.77 -2.16 10.09
C MET A 253 4.34 -1.89 10.57
N ALA A 254 4.09 -0.72 11.16
CA ALA A 254 2.76 -0.23 11.54
C ALA A 254 2.46 1.06 10.78
N MET A 255 1.36 1.10 10.01
CA MET A 255 1.02 2.26 9.17
C MET A 255 -0.47 2.60 9.23
N GLY A 256 -0.82 3.88 9.38
CA GLY A 256 -2.20 4.36 9.36
C GLY A 256 -2.65 5.01 10.68
N ASP A 257 -3.84 4.67 11.16
CA ASP A 257 -4.43 5.22 12.39
C ASP A 257 -4.64 4.12 13.43
N ASN A 258 -3.98 4.27 14.57
CA ASN A 258 -4.05 3.34 15.69
C ASN A 258 -3.71 1.87 15.33
N THR A 259 -2.66 1.64 14.54
CA THR A 259 -2.22 0.28 14.16
C THR A 259 -1.11 -0.26 15.06
N PHE A 260 -1.05 -1.59 15.22
CA PHE A 260 -0.14 -2.27 16.14
C PHE A 260 0.53 -3.50 15.50
N ALA A 261 1.84 -3.44 15.26
CA ALA A 261 2.64 -4.52 14.67
C ALA A 261 3.69 -5.02 15.67
N SER A 262 3.38 -6.12 16.37
CA SER A 262 4.24 -6.68 17.44
C SER A 262 4.98 -7.97 17.10
N GLY A 263 4.57 -8.69 16.05
CA GLY A 263 5.30 -9.84 15.56
C GLY A 263 6.60 -9.43 14.85
N ARG A 264 7.64 -10.28 14.92
CA ARG A 264 8.86 -10.09 14.12
C ARG A 264 8.49 -10.19 12.63
N ILE A 265 8.95 -9.22 11.82
CA ILE A 265 8.63 -9.09 10.39
C ILE A 265 7.11 -8.88 10.12
N SER A 266 6.30 -8.55 11.13
CA SER A 266 4.87 -8.34 10.92
C SER A 266 4.56 -6.98 10.30
N THR A 267 3.43 -6.87 9.59
CA THR A 267 2.94 -5.62 8.99
C THR A 267 1.49 -5.38 9.38
N ALA A 268 1.18 -4.25 10.01
CA ALA A 268 -0.18 -3.79 10.28
C ALA A 268 -0.45 -2.47 9.54
N MET A 269 -1.46 -2.42 8.67
CA MET A 269 -1.81 -1.23 7.89
C MET A 269 -3.31 -0.92 7.95
N GLY A 270 -3.69 0.37 8.04
CA GLY A 270 -5.08 0.82 7.99
C GLY A 270 -5.56 1.49 9.27
N ILE A 271 -6.76 1.14 9.74
CA ILE A 271 -7.37 1.74 10.95
C ILE A 271 -7.59 0.64 11.99
N LYS A 272 -7.01 0.79 13.18
CA LYS A 272 -7.18 -0.17 14.29
C LYS A 272 -6.86 -1.63 13.89
N THR A 273 -5.84 -1.81 13.05
CA THR A 273 -5.36 -3.14 12.65
C THR A 273 -4.19 -3.60 13.52
N THR A 274 -4.15 -4.91 13.80
CA THR A 274 -3.17 -5.53 14.70
C THR A 274 -2.53 -6.75 14.03
N ALA A 275 -1.20 -6.83 13.96
CA ALA A 275 -0.44 -7.95 13.43
C ALA A 275 0.56 -8.46 14.49
N GLN A 276 0.24 -9.59 15.12
CA GLN A 276 0.87 -10.01 16.38
C GLN A 276 1.81 -11.21 16.22
N SER A 277 1.57 -12.10 15.25
CA SER A 277 2.43 -13.27 15.00
C SER A 277 3.60 -12.93 14.08
N TYR A 278 4.62 -13.78 14.12
CA TYR A 278 5.74 -13.77 13.17
C TYR A 278 5.26 -13.67 11.72
N ALA A 279 5.82 -12.73 10.94
CA ALA A 279 5.51 -12.53 9.53
C ALA A 279 4.02 -12.31 9.17
N GLU A 280 3.17 -11.98 10.16
CA GLU A 280 1.75 -11.71 9.92
C GLU A 280 1.55 -10.38 9.19
N ILE A 281 0.68 -10.36 8.18
CA ILE A 281 0.24 -9.14 7.51
C ILE A 281 -1.24 -8.91 7.81
N ALA A 282 -1.58 -7.78 8.44
CA ALA A 282 -2.94 -7.35 8.71
C ALA A 282 -3.23 -6.01 8.04
N ILE A 283 -4.27 -5.96 7.20
CA ILE A 283 -4.69 -4.74 6.50
C ILE A 283 -6.17 -4.43 6.72
N GLY A 284 -6.61 -3.21 6.39
CA GLY A 284 -8.02 -2.82 6.40
C GLY A 284 -8.44 -2.08 7.66
N SER A 285 -9.53 -2.51 8.29
CA SER A 285 -10.21 -1.78 9.35
C SER A 285 -10.67 -2.74 10.45
N TYR A 286 -10.29 -2.50 11.71
CA TYR A 286 -10.69 -3.27 12.89
C TYR A 286 -10.70 -4.80 12.68
N ASN A 287 -9.51 -5.40 12.47
CA ASN A 287 -9.39 -6.86 12.43
C ASN A 287 -9.58 -7.46 13.84
N THR A 288 -9.91 -8.74 13.91
CA THR A 288 -10.10 -9.42 15.20
C THR A 288 -8.77 -9.58 15.94
N SER A 289 -8.81 -9.42 17.25
CA SER A 289 -7.66 -9.69 18.12
C SER A 289 -7.54 -11.19 18.41
N TYR A 290 -6.32 -11.68 18.58
CA TYR A 290 -6.03 -13.03 19.07
C TYR A 290 -4.70 -13.06 19.81
N VAL A 291 -4.40 -14.17 20.48
CA VAL A 291 -3.08 -14.41 21.06
C VAL A 291 -2.35 -15.38 20.13
N PRO A 292 -1.28 -14.95 19.45
CA PRO A 292 -0.49 -15.85 18.62
C PRO A 292 0.30 -16.83 19.47
N SER A 293 0.53 -18.02 18.95
CA SER A 293 1.36 -19.05 19.56
C SER A 293 2.84 -18.64 19.51
N ASN A 294 3.26 -17.95 18.45
CA ASN A 294 4.64 -17.49 18.30
C ASN A 294 4.75 -16.10 17.64
N THR A 295 5.46 -15.19 18.29
CA THR A 295 5.69 -13.82 17.79
C THR A 295 7.03 -13.66 17.06
N THR A 296 7.95 -14.62 17.15
CA THR A 296 9.31 -14.55 16.58
C THR A 296 9.61 -15.60 15.52
N ASP A 297 8.85 -16.70 15.45
CA ASP A 297 9.05 -17.82 14.55
C ASP A 297 7.72 -18.37 13.99
N TRP A 298 7.83 -19.27 13.00
CA TRP A 298 6.70 -19.83 12.27
C TRP A 298 5.91 -20.83 13.12
N ASP A 299 4.65 -20.51 13.43
CA ASP A 299 3.68 -21.46 13.99
C ASP A 299 2.54 -21.70 13.02
N VAL A 300 2.28 -22.96 12.66
CA VAL A 300 1.30 -23.31 11.63
C VAL A 300 -0.14 -22.89 11.95
N ASN A 301 -0.49 -22.68 13.22
CA ASN A 301 -1.83 -22.29 13.65
C ASN A 301 -2.02 -20.77 13.71
N ASP A 302 -0.93 -20.00 13.60
CA ASP A 302 -1.00 -18.55 13.63
C ASP A 302 -1.41 -17.96 12.28
N ARG A 303 -1.88 -16.72 12.32
CA ARG A 303 -2.28 -15.99 11.10
C ARG A 303 -1.05 -15.59 10.30
N LEU A 304 -1.16 -15.71 8.98
CA LEU A 304 -0.19 -15.22 8.02
C LEU A 304 -0.71 -13.95 7.34
N PHE A 305 -1.99 -13.92 6.96
CA PHE A 305 -2.59 -12.79 6.26
C PHE A 305 -4.03 -12.53 6.72
N VAL A 306 -4.38 -11.28 6.96
CA VAL A 306 -5.68 -10.84 7.46
C VAL A 306 -6.16 -9.58 6.75
N ILE A 307 -7.41 -9.57 6.32
CA ILE A 307 -8.11 -8.35 5.89
C ILE A 307 -9.24 -8.06 6.88
N GLY A 308 -9.08 -7.02 7.69
CA GLY A 308 -10.11 -6.52 8.59
C GLY A 308 -11.16 -5.70 7.84
N ASN A 309 -12.44 -5.94 8.14
CA ASN A 309 -13.57 -5.14 7.66
C ASN A 309 -14.54 -4.73 8.78
N GLY A 310 -14.06 -4.73 10.03
CA GLY A 310 -14.82 -4.23 11.16
C GLY A 310 -15.00 -2.70 11.08
N GLN A 311 -16.04 -2.20 11.75
CA GLN A 311 -16.37 -0.77 11.80
C GLN A 311 -16.05 -0.13 13.16
N SER A 312 -15.83 -0.95 14.18
CA SER A 312 -15.47 -0.53 15.54
C SER A 312 -14.77 -1.67 16.26
N THR A 313 -14.20 -1.41 17.43
CA THR A 313 -13.65 -2.47 18.28
C THR A 313 -14.69 -3.48 18.75
N ALA A 314 -15.96 -3.07 18.88
CA ALA A 314 -17.07 -3.94 19.25
C ALA A 314 -17.58 -4.81 18.07
N THR A 315 -17.29 -4.40 16.84
CA THR A 315 -17.68 -5.10 15.61
C THR A 315 -16.46 -5.49 14.77
N ALA A 316 -15.35 -5.79 15.45
CA ALA A 316 -14.13 -6.25 14.81
C ALA A 316 -14.40 -7.52 14.03
N ASN A 317 -13.95 -7.57 12.79
CA ASN A 317 -14.22 -8.70 11.89
C ASN A 317 -13.11 -8.87 10.86
N ASN A 318 -12.84 -10.12 10.49
CA ASN A 318 -11.94 -10.45 9.40
C ASN A 318 -12.79 -10.86 8.19
N ALA A 319 -12.67 -10.13 7.09
CA ALA A 319 -13.22 -10.54 5.81
C ALA A 319 -12.47 -11.75 5.24
N VAL A 320 -11.14 -11.77 5.41
CA VAL A 320 -10.26 -12.86 4.99
C VAL A 320 -9.26 -13.14 6.10
N THR A 321 -9.04 -14.43 6.39
CA THR A 321 -7.97 -14.92 7.26
C THR A 321 -7.26 -16.07 6.58
N VAL A 322 -5.93 -16.01 6.50
CA VAL A 322 -5.09 -17.12 6.05
C VAL A 322 -4.17 -17.51 7.20
N LEU A 323 -4.21 -18.79 7.58
CA LEU A 323 -3.30 -19.34 8.59
C LEU A 323 -2.01 -19.84 7.92
N LYS A 324 -0.95 -19.96 8.71
CA LYS A 324 0.36 -20.44 8.25
C LYS A 324 0.36 -21.91 7.79
N ASN A 325 -0.63 -22.71 8.18
CA ASN A 325 -0.85 -24.06 7.66
C ASN A 325 -1.49 -24.10 6.26
N GLY A 326 -1.91 -22.95 5.72
CA GLY A 326 -2.57 -22.83 4.42
C GLY A 326 -4.11 -22.73 4.48
N ASN A 327 -4.73 -22.89 5.65
CA ASN A 327 -6.18 -22.75 5.80
C ASN A 327 -6.61 -21.32 5.44
N PHE A 328 -7.55 -21.21 4.50
CA PHE A 328 -8.09 -19.95 4.01
C PHE A 328 -9.55 -19.80 4.45
N GLY A 329 -9.85 -18.72 5.15
CA GLY A 329 -11.17 -18.41 5.67
C GLY A 329 -11.74 -17.12 5.09
N VAL A 330 -12.99 -17.16 4.64
CA VAL A 330 -13.80 -15.98 4.35
C VAL A 330 -14.77 -15.74 5.50
N ASN A 331 -14.76 -14.53 6.05
CA ASN A 331 -15.63 -14.11 7.14
C ASN A 331 -15.51 -14.99 8.41
N THR A 332 -14.34 -15.60 8.62
CA THR A 332 -13.95 -16.34 9.82
C THR A 332 -12.53 -15.93 10.25
N SER A 333 -12.27 -16.03 11.55
CA SER A 333 -10.96 -15.71 12.16
C SER A 333 -10.06 -16.92 12.34
N ASN A 334 -10.62 -18.12 12.27
CA ASN A 334 -9.96 -19.39 12.62
C ASN A 334 -10.44 -20.49 11.67
N PRO A 335 -10.08 -20.45 10.37
CA PRO A 335 -10.52 -21.46 9.42
C PRO A 335 -9.97 -22.85 9.79
N GLU A 336 -10.84 -23.84 9.79
CA GLU A 336 -10.54 -25.24 10.14
C GLU A 336 -10.23 -26.10 8.91
N SER A 337 -10.39 -25.55 7.70
CA SER A 337 -10.13 -26.24 6.43
C SER A 337 -9.34 -25.38 5.44
N LEU A 338 -8.86 -26.01 4.38
CA LEU A 338 -8.11 -25.33 3.31
C LEU A 338 -8.88 -24.15 2.72
N PHE A 339 -10.20 -24.26 2.60
CA PHE A 339 -11.08 -23.19 2.15
C PHE A 339 -12.42 -23.24 2.87
N GLU A 340 -12.64 -22.31 3.79
CA GLU A 340 -13.86 -22.17 4.59
C GLU A 340 -14.55 -20.85 4.30
N ILE A 341 -15.86 -20.89 4.11
CA ILE A 341 -16.69 -19.69 4.05
C ILE A 341 -17.69 -19.72 5.20
N ALA A 342 -17.48 -18.86 6.19
CA ALA A 342 -18.41 -18.68 7.29
C ALA A 342 -19.45 -17.62 6.93
N HIS A 343 -20.72 -17.91 7.16
CA HIS A 343 -21.82 -16.99 6.87
C HIS A 343 -22.76 -16.89 8.08
N GLN A 344 -23.52 -15.79 8.16
CA GLN A 344 -24.54 -15.63 9.20
C GLN A 344 -25.80 -16.43 8.84
N ASN A 345 -26.65 -16.68 9.84
CA ASN A 345 -27.96 -17.25 9.62
C ASN A 345 -28.83 -16.28 8.81
N GLY A 346 -29.47 -16.76 7.75
CA GLY A 346 -30.44 -15.98 6.99
C GLY A 346 -30.53 -16.41 5.54
N ARG A 347 -31.76 -16.59 5.03
CA ARG A 347 -31.99 -16.92 3.63
C ARG A 347 -31.36 -15.85 2.72
N PRO A 348 -30.61 -16.24 1.68
CA PRO A 348 -30.29 -15.37 0.54
C PRO A 348 -31.57 -14.81 -0.11
N THR A 349 -31.83 -13.53 0.10
CA THR A 349 -32.89 -12.76 -0.54
C THR A 349 -32.26 -11.74 -1.51
N PRO A 350 -33.06 -11.13 -2.39
CA PRO A 350 -32.58 -10.04 -3.23
C PRO A 350 -31.93 -8.87 -2.45
N THR A 351 -32.31 -8.67 -1.18
CA THR A 351 -31.92 -7.50 -0.36
C THR A 351 -30.86 -7.76 0.71
N ASN A 352 -30.45 -9.02 0.98
CA ASN A 352 -29.41 -9.35 1.98
C ASN A 352 -28.22 -10.13 1.34
N SER A 353 -27.29 -9.39 0.74
CA SER A 353 -26.09 -9.96 0.08
C SER A 353 -25.11 -10.66 1.01
N ASN A 354 -25.16 -10.41 2.33
CA ASN A 354 -24.18 -10.89 3.31
C ASN A 354 -24.54 -12.24 3.96
N SER A 355 -25.59 -12.90 3.46
CA SER A 355 -26.14 -14.15 4.03
C SER A 355 -25.76 -15.38 3.20
N ASN A 356 -24.91 -15.21 2.19
CA ASN A 356 -24.59 -16.28 1.25
C ASN A 356 -23.36 -17.04 1.75
N GLY A 357 -23.45 -18.37 1.83
CA GLY A 357 -22.28 -19.24 1.98
C GLY A 357 -21.43 -19.19 0.71
N LEU A 358 -21.87 -19.88 -0.34
CA LEU A 358 -21.16 -19.89 -1.63
C LEU A 358 -22.12 -19.54 -2.77
N SER A 359 -21.70 -18.64 -3.67
CA SER A 359 -22.44 -18.31 -4.90
C SER A 359 -21.54 -18.49 -6.11
N ILE A 360 -21.99 -19.28 -7.09
CA ILE A 360 -21.34 -19.47 -8.38
C ILE A 360 -22.19 -18.76 -9.42
N ARG A 361 -21.64 -17.76 -10.11
CA ARG A 361 -22.36 -16.91 -11.07
C ARG A 361 -21.75 -17.03 -12.46
N ASN A 362 -22.60 -17.23 -13.45
CA ASN A 362 -22.23 -17.12 -14.85
C ASN A 362 -22.41 -15.66 -15.30
N LEU A 363 -21.32 -15.04 -15.73
CA LEU A 363 -21.32 -13.63 -16.12
C LEU A 363 -21.96 -13.38 -17.50
N SER A 364 -22.07 -14.39 -18.37
CA SER A 364 -22.62 -14.21 -19.72
C SER A 364 -24.14 -14.07 -19.73
N ASN A 365 -24.83 -14.75 -18.82
CA ASN A 365 -26.30 -14.77 -18.72
C ASN A 365 -26.82 -14.32 -17.35
N ASN A 366 -25.92 -13.93 -16.44
CA ASN A 366 -26.25 -13.49 -15.09
C ASN A 366 -26.94 -14.54 -14.20
N GLU A 367 -26.91 -15.80 -14.60
CA GLU A 367 -27.46 -16.91 -13.81
C GLU A 367 -26.53 -17.27 -12.66
N SER A 368 -27.09 -17.79 -11.58
CA SER A 368 -26.30 -18.17 -10.41
C SER A 368 -26.90 -19.33 -9.63
N TRP A 369 -26.01 -20.13 -9.05
CA TRP A 369 -26.33 -21.14 -8.05
C TRP A 369 -25.77 -20.72 -6.69
N GLN A 370 -26.54 -20.94 -5.64
CA GLN A 370 -26.12 -20.69 -4.27
C GLN A 370 -26.25 -21.94 -3.42
N PHE A 371 -25.29 -22.11 -2.53
CA PHE A 371 -25.22 -23.14 -1.50
C PHE A 371 -25.12 -22.46 -0.13
N TYR A 372 -25.88 -22.95 0.84
CA TYR A 372 -25.93 -22.37 2.18
C TYR A 372 -26.31 -23.43 3.22
N SER A 373 -25.62 -23.46 4.36
CA SER A 373 -25.96 -24.34 5.47
C SER A 373 -27.02 -23.67 6.35
N HIS A 374 -28.18 -24.28 6.50
CA HIS A 374 -29.25 -23.75 7.33
C HIS A 374 -29.05 -24.09 8.81
N GLN A 375 -29.74 -23.35 9.70
CA GLN A 375 -29.59 -23.49 11.16
C GLN A 375 -30.05 -24.85 11.70
N ASP A 376 -30.84 -25.59 10.94
CA ASP A 376 -31.26 -26.97 11.22
C ASP A 376 -30.31 -28.03 10.60
N GLY A 377 -29.21 -27.58 10.00
CA GLY A 377 -28.18 -28.43 9.39
C GLY A 377 -28.40 -28.78 7.92
N TYR A 378 -29.56 -28.46 7.33
CA TYR A 378 -29.78 -28.76 5.91
C TYR A 378 -28.84 -27.94 5.01
N LEU A 379 -28.28 -28.57 3.99
CA LEU A 379 -27.61 -27.86 2.91
C LEU A 379 -28.65 -27.47 1.85
N GLU A 380 -28.91 -26.18 1.72
CA GLU A 380 -29.91 -25.61 0.82
C GLU A 380 -29.29 -25.28 -0.55
N LEU A 381 -30.02 -25.62 -1.61
CA LEU A 381 -29.65 -25.33 -2.99
C LEU A 381 -30.62 -24.31 -3.61
N LEU A 382 -30.08 -23.20 -4.10
CA LEU A 382 -30.86 -22.15 -4.75
C LEU A 382 -30.32 -21.87 -6.15
N ARG A 383 -31.23 -21.57 -7.09
CA ARG A 383 -30.91 -20.98 -8.39
C ARG A 383 -31.52 -19.60 -8.44
N ASN A 384 -30.71 -18.58 -8.73
CA ASN A 384 -31.12 -17.17 -8.73
C ASN A 384 -31.91 -16.81 -7.45
N LYS A 385 -31.44 -17.27 -6.28
CA LYS A 385 -32.09 -17.06 -4.96
C LYS A 385 -33.47 -17.73 -4.78
N SER A 386 -33.86 -18.62 -5.70
CA SER A 386 -35.05 -19.48 -5.61
C SER A 386 -34.67 -20.90 -5.20
N HIS A 387 -35.27 -21.45 -4.14
CA HIS A 387 -34.98 -22.81 -3.69
C HIS A 387 -35.28 -23.85 -4.77
N LYS A 388 -34.39 -24.84 -4.89
CA LYS A 388 -34.51 -25.99 -5.80
C LYS A 388 -34.50 -27.31 -5.06
N GLY A 389 -33.87 -27.37 -3.90
CA GLY A 389 -33.94 -28.50 -3.00
C GLY A 389 -33.00 -28.34 -1.81
N SER A 390 -32.91 -29.39 -1.01
CA SER A 390 -31.99 -29.45 0.12
C SER A 390 -31.47 -30.87 0.34
N PHE A 391 -30.31 -30.98 0.97
CA PHE A 391 -29.76 -32.25 1.44
C PHE A 391 -30.04 -32.42 2.93
N ASN A 392 -30.54 -33.60 3.30
CA ASN A 392 -30.79 -33.94 4.70
C ASN A 392 -29.45 -34.04 5.47
N PRO A 393 -29.32 -33.39 6.65
CA PRO A 393 -28.07 -33.39 7.41
C PRO A 393 -27.63 -34.76 7.93
N ASN A 394 -28.56 -35.68 8.14
CA ASN A 394 -28.29 -36.98 8.76
C ASN A 394 -28.06 -38.09 7.73
N THR A 395 -28.74 -38.01 6.57
CA THR A 395 -28.71 -39.08 5.56
C THR A 395 -28.04 -38.68 4.25
N GLY A 396 -27.82 -37.39 4.02
CA GLY A 396 -27.33 -36.88 2.74
C GLY A 396 -28.32 -37.02 1.58
N VAL A 397 -29.56 -37.46 1.84
CA VAL A 397 -30.58 -37.61 0.80
C VAL A 397 -31.02 -36.24 0.29
N TYR A 398 -31.03 -36.09 -1.04
CA TYR A 398 -31.52 -34.89 -1.71
C TYR A 398 -33.05 -34.90 -1.81
N ALA A 399 -33.68 -33.79 -1.40
CA ALA A 399 -35.10 -33.53 -1.56
C ALA A 399 -35.32 -32.35 -2.51
N THR A 400 -36.09 -32.57 -3.58
CA THR A 400 -36.46 -31.50 -4.53
C THR A 400 -37.65 -30.69 -4.02
N VAL A 401 -37.69 -29.40 -4.36
CA VAL A 401 -38.87 -28.57 -4.08
C VAL A 401 -40.05 -29.02 -4.94
N SER A 402 -41.12 -29.48 -4.31
CA SER A 402 -42.33 -29.96 -4.98
C SER A 402 -43.63 -29.39 -4.36
N ASP A 403 -43.56 -28.19 -3.79
CA ASP A 403 -44.73 -27.48 -3.25
C ASP A 403 -45.64 -27.00 -4.40
N ARG A 404 -46.97 -27.17 -4.26
CA ARG A 404 -47.95 -26.74 -5.28
C ARG A 404 -47.79 -25.28 -5.68
N ARG A 405 -47.39 -24.40 -4.75
CA ARG A 405 -47.17 -22.96 -5.00
C ARG A 405 -46.04 -22.67 -5.98
N THR A 406 -45.14 -23.62 -6.20
CA THR A 406 -44.01 -23.50 -7.12
C THR A 406 -44.29 -24.07 -8.51
N LYS A 407 -45.47 -24.65 -8.72
CA LYS A 407 -45.87 -25.32 -9.95
C LYS A 407 -46.99 -24.55 -10.66
N LYS A 408 -47.01 -24.65 -11.98
CA LYS A 408 -48.06 -24.13 -12.87
C LYS A 408 -48.41 -25.19 -13.91
N ASP A 409 -49.57 -25.07 -14.55
CA ASP A 409 -49.98 -25.92 -15.68
C ASP A 409 -49.92 -27.43 -15.36
N ILE A 410 -50.44 -27.82 -14.18
CA ILE A 410 -50.34 -29.20 -13.68
C ILE A 410 -51.36 -30.09 -14.41
N THR A 411 -50.86 -30.97 -15.28
CA THR A 411 -51.66 -32.00 -15.98
C THR A 411 -51.31 -33.42 -15.50
N PRO A 412 -52.29 -34.34 -15.41
CA PRO A 412 -52.01 -35.74 -15.13
C PRO A 412 -51.20 -36.41 -16.25
N LEU A 413 -50.40 -37.42 -15.91
CA LEU A 413 -49.73 -38.27 -16.91
C LEU A 413 -50.75 -39.07 -17.72
N GLU A 414 -50.49 -39.18 -19.04
CA GLU A 414 -51.36 -39.85 -20.00
C GLU A 414 -51.47 -41.36 -19.75
N ASN A 415 -52.58 -41.95 -20.23
CA ASN A 415 -52.78 -43.39 -20.21
C ASN A 415 -51.86 -44.09 -21.23
N GLY A 416 -51.45 -45.32 -20.92
CA GLY A 416 -50.48 -46.07 -21.73
C GLY A 416 -49.03 -45.86 -21.27
N THR A 417 -48.83 -45.22 -20.12
CA THR A 417 -47.52 -45.05 -19.51
C THR A 417 -46.89 -46.40 -19.17
N LEU A 418 -47.67 -47.39 -18.70
CA LEU A 418 -47.19 -48.74 -18.42
C LEU A 418 -46.56 -49.38 -19.67
N ASN A 419 -47.20 -49.27 -20.84
CA ASN A 419 -46.67 -49.86 -22.08
C ASN A 419 -45.31 -49.25 -22.46
N LYS A 420 -45.10 -47.96 -22.19
CA LYS A 420 -43.81 -47.29 -22.40
C LYS A 420 -42.78 -47.74 -21.36
N VAL A 421 -43.15 -47.82 -20.08
CA VAL A 421 -42.26 -48.33 -19.03
C VAL A 421 -41.80 -49.75 -19.30
N MET A 422 -42.68 -50.61 -19.80
CA MET A 422 -42.36 -52.00 -20.17
C MET A 422 -41.36 -52.11 -21.35
N GLN A 423 -41.14 -51.03 -22.10
CA GLN A 423 -40.14 -50.96 -23.17
C GLN A 423 -38.78 -50.44 -22.67
N LEU A 424 -38.69 -49.93 -21.44
CA LEU A 424 -37.40 -49.56 -20.86
C LEU A 424 -36.55 -50.81 -20.67
N ASN A 425 -35.26 -50.70 -20.99
CA ASN A 425 -34.29 -51.80 -20.92
C ASN A 425 -33.26 -51.56 -19.81
N PRO A 426 -33.44 -52.14 -18.61
CA PRO A 426 -32.42 -52.09 -17.56
C PRO A 426 -31.15 -52.80 -17.99
N VAL A 427 -30.04 -52.08 -17.99
CA VAL A 427 -28.73 -52.59 -18.40
C VAL A 427 -27.75 -52.59 -17.25
N SER A 428 -26.73 -53.46 -17.38
CA SER A 428 -25.53 -53.43 -16.56
C SER A 428 -24.33 -53.04 -17.42
N TYR A 429 -23.48 -52.13 -16.97
CA TYR A 429 -22.40 -51.57 -17.80
C TYR A 429 -21.17 -51.19 -16.97
N ILE A 430 -20.06 -50.89 -17.65
CA ILE A 430 -18.82 -50.34 -17.09
C ILE A 430 -18.53 -49.08 -17.90
N MET A 431 -18.20 -47.95 -17.25
CA MET A 431 -17.87 -46.73 -17.99
C MET A 431 -16.56 -46.92 -18.75
N LYS A 432 -16.40 -46.27 -19.91
CA LYS A 432 -15.21 -46.45 -20.76
C LYS A 432 -13.89 -46.04 -20.09
N ASP A 433 -13.96 -45.10 -19.16
CA ASP A 433 -12.85 -44.58 -18.36
C ASP A 433 -12.73 -45.26 -16.98
N GLN A 434 -13.62 -46.21 -16.65
CA GLN A 434 -13.59 -46.92 -15.38
C GLN A 434 -12.43 -47.91 -15.33
N THR A 435 -11.64 -47.81 -14.26
CA THR A 435 -10.46 -48.67 -14.07
C THR A 435 -10.75 -49.96 -13.30
N ASP A 436 -11.83 -49.99 -12.53
CA ASP A 436 -12.25 -51.18 -11.78
C ASP A 436 -13.29 -52.02 -12.57
N SER A 437 -13.56 -53.24 -12.10
CA SER A 437 -14.49 -54.17 -12.74
C SER A 437 -15.92 -54.14 -12.19
N LYS A 438 -16.26 -53.18 -11.32
CA LYS A 438 -17.58 -53.10 -10.68
C LYS A 438 -18.62 -52.65 -11.71
N ARG A 439 -19.57 -53.52 -12.06
CA ARG A 439 -20.63 -53.12 -12.99
C ARG A 439 -21.62 -52.14 -12.33
N ASN A 440 -21.99 -51.12 -13.08
CA ASN A 440 -23.06 -50.18 -12.77
C ASN A 440 -24.39 -50.70 -13.32
N LEU A 441 -25.50 -50.27 -12.74
CA LEU A 441 -26.86 -50.57 -13.19
C LEU A 441 -27.53 -49.28 -13.64
N GLY A 442 -28.34 -49.35 -14.70
CA GLY A 442 -29.06 -48.18 -15.18
C GLY A 442 -29.83 -48.41 -16.46
N LEU A 443 -30.13 -47.32 -17.16
CA LEU A 443 -30.75 -47.25 -18.46
C LEU A 443 -29.83 -46.49 -19.42
N ILE A 444 -29.98 -46.72 -20.72
CA ILE A 444 -29.31 -45.94 -21.76
C ILE A 444 -30.14 -44.68 -22.04
N SER A 445 -29.53 -43.48 -21.92
CA SER A 445 -30.25 -42.20 -22.06
C SER A 445 -30.94 -42.05 -23.41
N GLN A 446 -30.32 -42.53 -24.50
CA GLN A 446 -30.89 -42.49 -25.85
C GLN A 446 -32.18 -43.31 -25.95
N GLU A 447 -32.18 -44.54 -25.44
CA GLU A 447 -33.35 -45.42 -25.41
C GLU A 447 -34.46 -44.84 -24.52
N ALA A 448 -34.10 -44.29 -23.36
CA ALA A 448 -35.05 -43.67 -22.45
C ALA A 448 -35.67 -42.38 -23.03
N GLN A 449 -34.90 -41.60 -23.78
CA GLN A 449 -35.34 -40.35 -24.40
C GLN A 449 -36.45 -40.58 -25.44
N GLU A 450 -36.38 -41.66 -26.22
CA GLU A 450 -37.40 -42.00 -27.23
C GLU A 450 -38.79 -42.22 -26.59
N LEU A 451 -38.82 -42.76 -25.38
CA LEU A 451 -40.05 -43.09 -24.65
C LEU A 451 -40.50 -41.94 -23.75
N PHE A 452 -39.55 -41.30 -23.07
CA PHE A 452 -39.75 -40.25 -22.07
C PHE A 452 -38.70 -39.13 -22.26
N PRO A 453 -38.91 -38.21 -23.21
CA PRO A 453 -37.89 -37.18 -23.51
C PRO A 453 -37.65 -36.23 -22.33
N SER A 454 -38.67 -35.98 -21.50
CA SER A 454 -38.60 -35.03 -20.38
C SER A 454 -37.61 -35.42 -19.28
N ILE A 455 -37.31 -36.72 -19.12
CA ILE A 455 -36.39 -37.20 -18.08
C ILE A 455 -34.92 -37.15 -18.52
N THR A 456 -34.64 -36.59 -19.71
CA THR A 456 -33.29 -36.46 -20.24
C THR A 456 -32.91 -35.01 -20.47
N HIS A 457 -31.62 -34.71 -20.35
CA HIS A 457 -31.11 -33.37 -20.68
C HIS A 457 -29.85 -33.49 -21.54
N TYR A 458 -29.86 -32.77 -22.67
CA TYR A 458 -28.77 -32.69 -23.64
C TYR A 458 -27.77 -31.60 -23.25
N ILE A 459 -26.49 -31.96 -23.20
CA ILE A 459 -25.37 -31.07 -22.91
C ILE A 459 -24.63 -30.79 -24.22
N GLU A 460 -24.87 -29.61 -24.78
CA GLU A 460 -24.34 -29.21 -26.09
C GLU A 460 -22.81 -29.21 -26.14
N GLU A 461 -22.15 -28.75 -25.07
CA GLU A 461 -20.68 -28.61 -25.03
C GLU A 461 -19.93 -29.95 -25.08
N SER A 462 -20.59 -31.04 -24.70
CA SER A 462 -19.99 -32.37 -24.66
C SER A 462 -20.66 -33.38 -25.60
N ASP A 463 -21.74 -32.98 -26.29
CA ASP A 463 -22.58 -33.86 -27.10
C ASP A 463 -23.04 -35.12 -26.33
N LEU A 464 -23.57 -34.91 -25.12
CA LEU A 464 -24.00 -35.99 -24.21
C LEU A 464 -25.45 -35.83 -23.76
N LEU A 465 -26.10 -36.97 -23.48
CA LEU A 465 -27.41 -37.05 -22.85
C LEU A 465 -27.32 -37.56 -21.43
N THR A 466 -27.88 -36.79 -20.50
CA THR A 466 -28.05 -37.17 -19.09
C THR A 466 -29.45 -37.73 -18.84
N LEU A 467 -29.60 -38.50 -17.76
CA LEU A 467 -30.87 -39.14 -17.38
C LEU A 467 -31.22 -38.85 -15.91
N SER A 468 -32.46 -38.43 -15.66
CA SER A 468 -33.02 -38.13 -14.34
C SER A 468 -33.84 -39.31 -13.81
N TYR A 469 -33.22 -40.16 -12.98
CA TYR A 469 -33.93 -41.27 -12.32
C TYR A 469 -34.99 -40.80 -11.32
N THR A 470 -34.85 -39.60 -10.76
CA THR A 470 -35.85 -39.04 -9.84
C THR A 470 -37.13 -38.65 -10.57
N GLU A 471 -37.04 -38.19 -11.82
CA GLU A 471 -38.20 -37.91 -12.65
C GLU A 471 -38.85 -39.18 -13.24
N LEU A 472 -38.17 -40.32 -13.19
CA LEU A 472 -38.77 -41.61 -13.52
C LEU A 472 -39.75 -42.09 -12.44
N ILE A 473 -39.62 -41.64 -11.18
CA ILE A 473 -40.46 -42.10 -10.07
C ILE A 473 -41.96 -41.82 -10.32
N PRO A 474 -42.39 -40.59 -10.70
CA PRO A 474 -43.79 -40.35 -11.06
C PRO A 474 -44.30 -41.19 -12.23
N VAL A 475 -43.44 -41.49 -13.21
CA VAL A 475 -43.76 -42.35 -14.36
C VAL A 475 -44.03 -43.78 -13.90
N LEU A 476 -43.18 -44.32 -13.01
CA LEU A 476 -43.37 -45.65 -12.41
C LEU A 476 -44.63 -45.71 -11.55
N ILE A 477 -44.94 -44.66 -10.78
CA ILE A 477 -46.19 -44.58 -10.00
C ILE A 477 -47.40 -44.70 -10.93
N LYS A 478 -47.42 -43.95 -12.05
CA LYS A 478 -48.51 -44.04 -13.03
C LYS A 478 -48.60 -45.42 -13.69
N ALA A 479 -47.46 -46.04 -14.03
CA ALA A 479 -47.43 -47.39 -14.57
C ALA A 479 -48.01 -48.42 -13.58
N ILE A 480 -47.69 -48.31 -12.28
CA ILE A 480 -48.27 -49.17 -11.22
C ILE A 480 -49.78 -48.96 -11.09
N GLN A 481 -50.27 -47.72 -11.18
CA GLN A 481 -51.71 -47.44 -11.17
C GLN A 481 -52.45 -48.07 -12.37
N GLU A 482 -51.85 -48.00 -13.56
CA GLU A 482 -52.38 -48.68 -14.75
C GLU A 482 -52.36 -50.20 -14.61
N GLN A 483 -51.27 -50.76 -14.06
CA GLN A 483 -51.16 -52.19 -13.78
C GLN A 483 -52.24 -52.66 -12.80
N GLN A 484 -52.51 -51.89 -11.73
CA GLN A 484 -53.58 -52.20 -10.78
C GLN A 484 -54.94 -52.22 -11.46
N THR A 485 -55.20 -51.27 -12.38
CA THR A 485 -56.45 -51.23 -13.16
C THR A 485 -56.63 -52.50 -14.01
N ILE A 486 -55.55 -53.00 -14.61
CA ILE A 486 -55.57 -54.26 -15.38
C ILE A 486 -55.86 -55.45 -14.46
N ILE A 487 -55.23 -55.50 -13.29
CA ILE A 487 -55.44 -56.58 -12.30
C ILE A 487 -56.90 -56.61 -11.84
N ASP A 488 -57.49 -55.46 -11.52
CA ASP A 488 -58.88 -55.37 -11.06
C ASP A 488 -59.87 -55.79 -12.17
N SER A 489 -59.58 -55.41 -13.41
CA SER A 489 -60.33 -55.85 -14.59
C SER A 489 -60.24 -57.37 -14.79
N GLN A 490 -59.04 -57.94 -14.66
CA GLN A 490 -58.84 -59.39 -14.74
C GLN A 490 -59.60 -60.13 -13.64
N LYS A 491 -59.53 -59.65 -12.39
CA LYS A 491 -60.27 -60.21 -11.25
C LYS A 491 -61.78 -60.24 -11.51
N THR A 492 -62.34 -59.12 -11.99
CA THR A 492 -63.76 -59.03 -12.32
C THR A 492 -64.15 -60.01 -13.44
N LYS A 493 -63.29 -60.18 -14.44
CA LYS A 493 -63.48 -61.16 -15.51
C LYS A 493 -63.44 -62.60 -14.97
N THR A 494 -62.52 -62.91 -14.07
CA THR A 494 -62.42 -64.22 -13.42
C THR A 494 -63.69 -64.52 -12.60
N GLU A 495 -64.16 -63.59 -11.77
CA GLU A 495 -65.41 -63.74 -11.01
C GLU A 495 -66.62 -63.96 -11.94
N SER A 496 -66.67 -63.27 -13.08
CA SER A 496 -67.72 -63.48 -14.09
C SER A 496 -67.64 -64.86 -14.73
N LEU A 497 -66.43 -65.32 -15.08
CA LEU A 497 -66.19 -66.65 -15.65
C LEU A 497 -66.55 -67.77 -14.66
N GLU A 498 -66.17 -67.63 -13.39
CA GLU A 498 -66.54 -68.57 -12.32
C GLU A 498 -68.06 -68.65 -12.14
N ASN A 499 -68.76 -67.51 -12.16
CA ASN A 499 -70.22 -67.47 -12.11
C ASN A 499 -70.88 -68.13 -13.33
N GLN A 500 -70.31 -67.96 -14.52
CA GLN A 500 -70.79 -68.63 -15.73
C GLN A 500 -70.56 -70.15 -15.65
N LEU A 501 -69.39 -70.58 -15.20
CA LEU A 501 -69.04 -71.98 -15.03
C LEU A 501 -69.98 -72.67 -14.03
N ALA A 502 -70.28 -72.03 -12.90
CA ALA A 502 -71.24 -72.53 -11.91
C ALA A 502 -72.65 -72.73 -12.54
N LYS A 503 -73.09 -71.81 -13.39
CA LYS A 503 -74.37 -71.95 -14.12
C LYS A 503 -74.37 -73.12 -15.11
N VAL A 504 -73.24 -73.38 -15.77
CA VAL A 504 -73.10 -74.52 -16.68
C VAL A 504 -73.13 -75.84 -15.90
N PHE A 505 -72.41 -75.95 -14.78
CA PHE A 505 -72.46 -77.14 -13.93
C PHE A 505 -73.86 -77.42 -13.41
N MET A 506 -74.58 -76.41 -12.90
CA MET A 506 -75.98 -76.59 -12.49
C MET A 506 -76.86 -77.08 -13.64
N ARG A 507 -76.67 -76.58 -14.87
CA ARG A 507 -77.42 -77.06 -16.04
C ARG A 507 -77.06 -78.50 -16.41
N LEU A 508 -75.79 -78.86 -16.32
CA LEU A 508 -75.32 -80.22 -16.59
C LEU A 508 -75.90 -81.20 -15.58
N GLU A 509 -75.85 -80.89 -14.29
CA GLU A 509 -76.47 -81.70 -13.23
C GLU A 509 -77.98 -81.88 -13.47
N THR A 510 -78.70 -80.82 -13.85
CA THR A 510 -80.13 -80.95 -14.19
C THR A 510 -80.40 -81.79 -15.44
N PHE A 511 -79.48 -81.78 -16.42
CA PHE A 511 -79.59 -82.58 -17.64
C PHE A 511 -79.25 -84.07 -17.41
N GLU A 512 -78.24 -84.35 -16.58
CA GLU A 512 -77.89 -85.70 -16.16
C GLU A 512 -79.00 -86.30 -15.28
N ALA A 513 -79.63 -85.50 -14.42
CA ALA A 513 -80.76 -85.93 -13.61
C ALA A 513 -82.06 -86.19 -14.41
N THR A 514 -82.16 -85.69 -15.65
CA THR A 514 -83.34 -85.89 -16.51
C THR A 514 -83.16 -86.99 -17.56
N ASN A 515 -81.95 -87.55 -17.71
CA ASN A 515 -81.62 -88.62 -18.65
C ASN A 515 -81.21 -89.95 -17.97
N ASN A 516 -81.27 -90.02 -16.65
CA ASN A 516 -81.34 -91.26 -15.85
C ASN A 516 -82.77 -91.47 -15.37
#